data_AF-A0A819M428-F1
#
_entry.id   AF-A0A819M428-F1
#
_cell.length_a   1.000
_cell.length_b   1.000
_cell.length_c   1.000
_cell.angle_alpha   90.00
_cell.angle_beta   90.00
_cell.angle_gamma   90.00
#
_symmetry.space_group_name_H-M   'P 1'
#
loop_
_entity.id
_entity.type
_entity.pdbx_description
1 polymer ?
#
loop_
_entity_poly.entity_id
_entity_poly.type
_entity_poly.pdbx_seq_one_letter_code
_entity_poly.pdbx_strand_id
1 'polypeptide(L)'
;MASVQVGPLETGHPPMVQERDRIANGFNNAPSLPVRLICEAVGTCCFVLFDAGCATKSGSGLLAISTAHGIVTIWLVYVFGSVSGAHFNAAATIAFTINRQMKILDA
;
A
#
# COMPACT_ATOMS: atom_id res chain seq x y z
N MET A 1 60.53 13.76 20.55
CA MET A 1 59.10 14.18 20.57
C MET A 1 58.86 14.98 19.29
N ALA A 2 58.03 14.59 18.34
CA ALA A 2 56.99 13.56 18.31
C ALA A 2 56.93 12.93 16.90
N SER A 3 56.76 11.61 16.85
CA SER A 3 56.45 10.85 15.65
C SER A 3 55.00 11.12 15.27
N VAL A 4 54.78 11.81 14.15
CA VAL A 4 53.45 12.06 13.60
C VAL A 4 52.88 10.74 13.10
N GLN A 5 51.88 10.23 13.83
CA GLN A 5 51.09 9.06 13.44
C GLN A 5 50.11 9.50 12.34
N VAL A 6 50.30 9.04 11.11
CA VAL A 6 49.32 9.24 10.04
C VAL A 6 48.29 8.11 10.16
N GLY A 7 47.13 8.42 10.75
CA GLY A 7 45.98 7.51 10.80
C GLY A 7 45.35 7.33 9.41
N PRO A 8 44.63 6.22 9.16
CA PRO A 8 43.90 6.00 7.92
C PRO A 8 42.99 7.19 7.62
N LEU A 9 43.01 7.67 6.38
CA LEU A 9 42.24 8.84 5.95
C LEU A 9 40.77 8.67 6.34
N GLU A 10 40.30 9.47 7.29
CA GLU A 10 38.88 9.79 7.42
C GLU A 10 38.50 10.53 6.14
N THR A 11 38.14 9.76 5.11
CA THR A 11 37.55 10.28 3.90
C THR A 11 36.27 10.97 4.32
N GLY A 12 36.24 12.30 4.19
CA GLY A 12 35.05 13.15 4.31
C GLY A 12 34.05 12.87 3.18
N HIS A 13 33.72 11.60 2.96
CA HIS A 13 32.60 11.19 2.17
C HIS A 13 31.38 11.24 3.09
N PRO A 14 30.41 12.16 2.89
CA PRO A 14 29.10 11.92 3.47
C PRO A 14 28.68 10.53 3.00
N PRO A 15 28.21 9.64 3.89
CA PRO A 15 28.11 8.23 3.57
C PRO A 15 27.01 8.03 2.51
N MET A 16 27.35 8.13 1.22
CA MET A 16 26.43 7.85 0.11
C MET A 16 26.01 6.39 0.10
N VAL A 17 26.81 5.52 0.74
CA VAL A 17 26.44 4.14 1.04
C VAL A 17 25.29 4.13 2.06
N GLN A 18 25.39 4.88 3.16
CA GLN A 18 24.37 4.92 4.20
C GLN A 18 23.08 5.62 3.79
N GLU A 19 23.17 6.69 2.99
CA GLU A 19 21.98 7.37 2.43
C GLU A 19 21.26 6.44 1.43
N ARG A 20 22.02 5.74 0.56
CA ARG A 20 21.47 4.72 -0.33
C ARG A 20 20.82 3.57 0.44
N ASP A 21 21.44 3.12 1.52
CA ASP A 21 20.91 2.04 2.35
C ASP A 21 19.65 2.47 3.11
N ARG A 22 19.55 3.74 3.53
CA ARG A 22 18.34 4.30 4.16
C ARG A 22 17.18 4.46 3.16
N ILE A 23 17.46 4.91 1.93
CA ILE A 23 16.45 5.00 0.87
C ILE A 23 16.00 3.60 0.46
N ALA A 24 16.93 2.65 0.27
CA ALA A 24 16.61 1.26 -0.03
C ALA A 24 15.81 0.59 1.10
N ASN A 25 16.19 0.82 2.36
CA ASN A 25 15.48 0.26 3.52
C ASN A 25 14.14 0.96 3.82
N GLY A 26 13.97 2.22 3.42
CA GLY A 26 12.69 2.93 3.51
C GLY A 26 11.57 2.24 2.72
N PHE A 27 11.91 1.61 1.58
CA PHE A 27 10.99 0.79 0.78
C PHE A 27 10.82 -0.64 1.30
N ASN A 28 11.78 -1.16 2.07
CA ASN A 28 11.74 -2.53 2.61
C ASN A 28 10.90 -2.66 3.87
N ASN A 29 10.56 -1.55 4.52
CA ASN A 29 9.59 -1.52 5.61
C ASN A 29 8.17 -1.57 5.05
N ALA A 30 7.82 -2.69 4.42
CA ALA A 30 6.45 -2.95 4.06
C ALA A 30 5.59 -2.88 5.35
N PRO A 31 4.44 -2.19 5.32
CA PRO A 31 3.56 -2.10 6.47
C PRO A 31 3.25 -3.51 6.98
N SER A 32 3.27 -3.67 8.31
CA SER A 32 3.07 -4.97 8.95
C SER A 32 1.77 -5.63 8.47
N LEU A 33 1.76 -6.96 8.35
CA LEU A 33 0.59 -7.74 7.96
C LEU A 33 -0.74 -7.29 8.61
N PRO A 34 -0.82 -7.09 9.93
CA PRO A 34 -2.07 -6.64 10.56
C PRO A 34 -2.53 -5.27 10.06
N VAL A 35 -1.61 -4.34 9.77
CA VAL A 35 -1.96 -3.02 9.22
C VAL A 35 -2.55 -3.16 7.82
N ARG A 36 -2.00 -4.05 6.98
CA ARG A 36 -2.54 -4.33 5.64
C ARG A 36 -3.93 -4.97 5.69
N LEU A 37 -4.13 -5.91 6.62
CA LEU A 37 -5.43 -6.58 6.81
C LEU A 37 -6.52 -5.63 7.30
N ILE A 38 -6.20 -4.78 8.28
CA ILE A 38 -7.13 -3.76 8.79
C ILE A 38 -7.47 -2.77 7.68
N CYS A 39 -6.48 -2.37 6.89
CA CYS A 39 -6.64 -1.50 5.74
C CYS A 39 -7.58 -2.09 4.67
N GLU A 40 -7.44 -3.39 4.35
CA GLU A 40 -8.37 -4.12 3.47
C GLU A 40 -9.77 -4.21 4.05
N ALA A 41 -9.92 -4.53 5.34
CA ALA A 41 -11.21 -4.67 6.00
C ALA A 41 -11.97 -3.34 6.09
N VAL A 42 -11.28 -2.26 6.46
CA VAL A 42 -11.85 -0.90 6.53
C VAL A 42 -12.20 -0.41 5.13
N GLY A 43 -11.32 -0.59 4.15
CA GLY A 43 -11.60 -0.21 2.77
C GLY A 43 -12.79 -0.96 2.18
N THR A 44 -12.92 -2.27 2.46
CA THR A 44 -14.08 -3.08 2.05
C THR A 44 -15.37 -2.61 2.73
N CYS A 45 -15.31 -2.29 4.03
CA CYS A 45 -16.47 -1.76 4.77
C CYS A 45 -16.95 -0.43 4.17
N CYS A 46 -16.03 0.51 3.93
CA CYS A 46 -16.32 1.77 3.26
C CYS A 46 -16.90 1.55 1.86
N PHE A 47 -16.30 0.66 1.07
CA PHE A 47 -16.75 0.34 -0.27
C PHE A 47 -18.20 -0.15 -0.31
N VAL A 48 -18.53 -1.14 0.53
CA VAL A 48 -19.88 -1.72 0.61
C VAL A 48 -20.90 -0.70 1.10
N LEU A 49 -20.55 0.16 2.07
CA LEU A 49 -21.46 1.19 2.57
C LEU A 49 -21.81 2.22 1.49
N PHE A 50 -20.82 2.67 0.71
CA PHE A 50 -21.06 3.60 -0.39
C PHE A 50 -21.81 2.94 -1.55
N ASP A 51 -21.45 1.71 -1.92
CA ASP A 51 -22.05 1.01 -3.05
C ASP A 51 -23.50 0.59 -2.77
N ALA A 52 -23.76 -0.04 -1.62
CA ALA A 52 -25.11 -0.39 -1.18
C ALA A 52 -25.95 0.87 -0.91
N GLY A 53 -25.33 1.95 -0.41
CA GLY A 53 -25.98 3.24 -0.25
C GLY A 53 -26.43 3.85 -1.58
N CYS A 54 -25.63 3.73 -2.64
CA CYS A 54 -26.01 4.14 -3.99
C CYS A 54 -27.11 3.24 -4.57
N ALA A 55 -27.03 1.93 -4.37
CA ALA A 55 -28.01 0.98 -4.91
C ALA A 55 -29.41 1.10 -4.29
N THR A 56 -29.51 1.53 -3.04
CA THR A 56 -30.80 1.72 -2.33
C THR A 56 -31.53 3.00 -2.71
N LYS A 57 -30.88 3.92 -3.45
CA LYS A 57 -31.47 5.19 -3.84
C LYS A 57 -32.47 4.99 -4.98
N SER A 58 -33.76 5.16 -4.70
CA SER A 58 -34.80 5.01 -5.73
C SER A 58 -34.63 6.07 -6.83
N GLY A 59 -34.68 5.62 -8.10
CA GLY A 59 -34.61 6.50 -9.28
C GLY A 59 -33.21 6.71 -9.86
N SER A 60 -32.14 6.17 -9.26
CA SER A 60 -30.83 6.16 -9.92
C SER A 60 -30.78 5.09 -11.01
N GLY A 61 -30.47 5.52 -12.25
CA GLY A 61 -30.26 4.61 -13.36
C GLY A 61 -28.96 3.79 -13.21
N LEU A 62 -28.88 2.67 -13.93
CA LEU A 62 -27.69 1.79 -13.98
C LEU A 62 -26.38 2.55 -14.21
N LEU A 63 -26.41 3.59 -15.06
CA LEU A 63 -25.25 4.43 -15.35
C LEU A 63 -24.75 5.20 -14.12
N ALA A 64 -25.67 5.70 -13.28
CA ALA A 64 -25.30 6.44 -12.08
C ALA A 64 -24.69 5.52 -11.02
N ILE A 65 -25.25 4.32 -10.87
CA ILE A 65 -24.76 3.31 -9.91
C ILE A 65 -23.38 2.79 -10.35
N SER A 66 -23.20 2.45 -11.63
CA SER A 66 -21.91 1.98 -12.14
C SER A 66 -20.81 3.04 -12.07
N THR A 67 -21.15 4.30 -12.34
CA THR A 67 -20.21 5.42 -12.23
C THR A 67 -19.82 5.68 -10.78
N ALA A 68 -20.78 5.61 -9.84
CA ALA A 68 -20.51 5.75 -8.42
C ALA A 68 -19.56 4.66 -7.90
N HIS A 69 -19.82 3.40 -8.27
CA HIS A 69 -18.95 2.28 -7.95
C HIS A 69 -17.51 2.51 -8.43
N GLY A 70 -17.34 2.93 -9.70
CA GLY A 70 -16.03 3.23 -10.26
C GLY A 70 -15.29 4.36 -9.54
N ILE A 71 -15.98 5.46 -9.20
CA ILE A 71 -15.38 6.60 -8.49
C ILE A 71 -14.93 6.20 -7.07
N VAL A 72 -15.77 5.45 -6.35
CA VAL A 72 -15.42 4.98 -5.00
C VAL A 72 -14.22 4.04 -5.04
N THR A 73 -14.15 3.11 -6.00
CA THR A 73 -12.98 2.24 -6.16
C THR A 73 -11.71 3.05 -6.40
N ILE A 74 -11.73 4.03 -7.31
CA ILE A 74 -10.58 4.90 -7.61
C ILE A 74 -10.14 5.66 -6.35
N TRP A 75 -11.10 6.21 -5.60
CA TRP A 75 -10.83 6.95 -4.37
C TRP A 75 -10.16 6.08 -3.32
N LEU A 76 -10.68 4.87 -3.09
CA LEU A 76 -10.09 3.95 -2.12
C LEU A 76 -8.70 3.45 -2.54
N VAL A 77 -8.48 3.19 -3.84
CA VAL A 77 -7.16 2.83 -4.38
C VAL A 77 -6.15 3.95 -4.16
N TYR A 78 -6.55 5.20 -4.34
CA TYR A 78 -5.67 6.35 -4.07
C TYR A 78 -5.29 6.47 -2.59
N VAL A 79 -6.23 6.21 -1.68
CA VAL A 79 -6.00 6.36 -0.23
C VAL A 79 -5.20 5.21 0.36
N PHE A 80 -5.53 3.97 0.02
CA PHE A 80 -4.98 2.78 0.69
C PHE A 80 -4.03 1.95 -0.19
N GLY A 81 -3.87 2.30 -1.47
CA GLY A 81 -3.05 1.54 -2.42
C GLY A 81 -1.58 1.42 -2.00
N SER A 82 -1.03 2.47 -1.39
CA SER A 82 0.35 2.47 -0.85
C SER A 82 0.53 1.59 0.39
N VAL A 83 -0.57 1.19 1.06
CA VAL A 83 -0.54 0.44 2.31
C VAL A 83 -0.84 -1.05 2.08
N SER A 84 -2.04 -1.40 1.60
CA SER A 84 -2.44 -2.82 1.45
C SER A 84 -2.37 -3.36 0.02
N GLY A 85 -2.23 -2.50 -0.99
CA GLY A 85 -2.46 -2.88 -2.40
C GLY A 85 -3.90 -2.67 -2.86
N ALA A 86 -4.82 -2.30 -1.95
CA ALA A 86 -6.18 -1.83 -2.25
C ALA A 86 -7.02 -2.79 -3.09
N HIS A 87 -7.15 -4.05 -2.67
CA HIS A 87 -8.01 -5.02 -3.33
C HIS A 87 -9.49 -4.85 -2.94
N PHE A 88 -9.75 -4.60 -1.65
CA PHE A 88 -11.08 -4.41 -1.04
C PHE A 88 -12.14 -5.44 -1.44
N ASN A 89 -11.67 -6.61 -1.86
CA ASN A 89 -12.49 -7.65 -2.47
C ASN A 89 -11.76 -8.98 -2.33
N ALA A 90 -12.35 -9.90 -1.57
CA ALA A 90 -11.80 -11.23 -1.34
C ALA A 90 -11.55 -12.01 -2.64
N ALA A 91 -12.37 -11.81 -3.69
CA ALA A 91 -12.16 -12.45 -4.98
C ALA A 91 -10.92 -11.90 -5.72
N ALA A 92 -10.68 -10.59 -5.64
CA ALA A 92 -9.49 -9.97 -6.21
C ALA A 92 -8.22 -10.39 -5.45
N THR A 93 -8.29 -10.47 -4.12
CA THR A 93 -7.22 -10.97 -3.27
C THR A 93 -6.85 -12.41 -3.64
N ILE A 94 -7.84 -13.29 -3.80
CA ILE A 94 -7.62 -14.68 -4.23
C ILE A 94 -7.02 -14.74 -5.65
N ALA A 95 -7.50 -13.92 -6.59
CA ALA A 95 -6.97 -13.88 -7.95
C ALA A 95 -5.49 -13.46 -8.00
N PHE A 96 -5.09 -12.49 -7.17
CA PHE A 96 -3.69 -12.07 -7.04
C PHE A 96 -2.82 -13.12 -6.33
N THR A 97 -3.39 -13.86 -5.37
CA THR A 97 -2.70 -14.99 -4.72
C THR A 97 -2.47 -16.14 -5.69
N ILE A 98 -3.44 -16.47 -6.54
CA ILE A 98 -3.29 -17.49 -7.60
C ILE A 98 -2.22 -17.07 -8.63
N ASN A 99 -2.20 -15.77 -8.98
CA ASN A 99 -1.17 -15.19 -9.86
C ASN A 99 0.20 -15.00 -9.17
N ARG A 100 0.38 -15.47 -7.93
CA ARG A 100 1.62 -15.36 -7.13
C ARG A 100 2.10 -13.91 -6.94
N GLN A 101 1.21 -12.95 -7.07
CA GLN A 101 1.48 -11.55 -6.80
C GLN A 101 1.29 -11.20 -5.31
N MET A 102 0.71 -12.12 -4.53
CA MET A 102 0.64 -12.08 -3.07
C MET A 102 1.05 -13.41 -2.44
N LYS A 103 1.62 -13.33 -1.23
CA LYS A 103 1.91 -14.52 -0.41
C LYS A 103 0.60 -15.04 0.19
N ILE A 104 0.46 -16.36 0.30
CA ILE A 104 -0.73 -17.02 0.85
C ILE A 104 -1.00 -16.60 2.31
N LEU A 105 0.05 -16.27 3.07
CA LEU A 105 -0.06 -15.76 4.44
C LEU A 105 -0.65 -14.35 4.54
N ASP A 106 -0.67 -13.63 3.41
CA ASP A 106 -1.09 -12.23 3.31
C ASP A 106 -2.45 -12.11 2.57
N ALA A 107 -3.04 -13.26 2.20
CA ALA A 107 -4.25 -13.39 1.38
C ALA A 107 -5.54 -13.55 2.19
#